data_AF-A0A522R642-F1
#
_entry.id   AF-A0A522R642-F1
#
_cell.length_a   1.000
_cell.length_b   1.000
_cell.length_c   1.000
_cell.angle_alpha   90.00
_cell.angle_beta   90.00
_cell.angle_gamma   90.00
#
_symmetry.space_group_name_H-M   'P 1'
#
loop_
_entity.id
_entity.type
_entity.pdbx_description
1 polymer ?
#
loop_
_entity_poly.entity_id
_entity_poly.type
_entity_poly.pdbx_seq_one_letter_code
_entity_poly.pdbx_strand_id
1 'polypeptide(L)'
;MLKLKRYSTLYNSLMLLSVFFMLACGPGLYDENEFTSFFMPQSAYTPANSSSYYYSPAFLYLDRDEYWDMEDYNPDSFYKKDENLQEWKAYCHINVSDSLAADVIYRDKDDKTNSFYRALRQRSAAWNYLLMARKIEKASAAGGEPWNPTPADTPAMKQLFHDVTESVQNVNDSFLKGRYAYQAIKLADELSDYDSCIALYNHYFENRTDNSVIKWWSLSRKGGALLKKGDTAKAVYIFSRVFAHCPSRRKAAYMSLRLYNIRFVPAALQYCKNDGEKEEVYTLCALMPWQDALPLMKDMVKLNPNQSYLELIMAREINKNEGYYYSAQNFVWGRDTTGDYEYRQQSVSYFKNLGEFADQCANNHNIKEHAFWNTAAAYISYIEGNYKKANDYLTKASEEPTNNLILPQQIQLQKILLLTANAKQMTPELEGKVAPILANLVDSNANFYTGNAIFLACQRLAAMYKASATQKSRGWLCNRPVVSTWAMYAPAKAWLMNLFTTNQF
;
A
#
# COMPACT_ATOMS: atom_id res chain seq x y z
N MET A 1 -20.01 20.44 -44.85
CA MET A 1 -20.21 19.79 -43.52
C MET A 1 -20.22 18.26 -43.56
N LEU A 2 -20.91 17.59 -44.50
CA LEU A 2 -20.97 16.11 -44.56
C LEU A 2 -19.61 15.40 -44.79
N LYS A 3 -18.70 15.99 -45.57
CA LYS A 3 -17.35 15.44 -45.78
C LYS A 3 -16.51 15.46 -44.49
N LEU A 4 -16.51 16.56 -43.75
CA LEU A 4 -15.81 16.70 -42.47
C LEU A 4 -16.29 15.70 -41.40
N LYS A 5 -17.60 15.44 -41.31
CA LYS A 5 -18.14 14.38 -40.43
C LYS A 5 -17.64 12.98 -40.82
N ARG A 6 -17.58 12.67 -42.12
CA ARG A 6 -17.04 11.38 -42.61
C ARG A 6 -15.56 11.18 -42.27
N TYR A 7 -14.73 12.23 -42.40
CA TYR A 7 -13.31 12.15 -42.04
C TYR A 7 -13.10 11.92 -40.53
N SER A 8 -13.87 12.60 -39.67
CA SER A 8 -13.84 12.36 -38.21
C SER A 8 -14.25 10.93 -37.85
N THR A 9 -15.26 10.36 -38.51
CA THR A 9 -15.70 8.98 -38.23
C THR A 9 -14.65 7.95 -38.67
N LEU A 10 -13.97 8.21 -39.80
CA LEU A 10 -12.90 7.35 -40.32
C LEU A 10 -11.65 7.40 -39.42
N TYR A 11 -11.28 8.61 -38.98
CA TYR A 11 -10.14 8.84 -38.08
C TYR A 11 -10.32 8.14 -36.73
N ASN A 12 -11.49 8.28 -36.10
CA ASN A 12 -11.79 7.58 -34.84
C ASN A 12 -11.78 6.05 -35.01
N SER A 13 -12.19 5.56 -36.20
CA SER A 13 -12.17 4.12 -36.50
C SER A 13 -10.74 3.60 -36.76
N LEU A 14 -9.87 4.40 -37.35
CA LEU A 14 -8.44 4.13 -37.54
C LEU A 14 -7.66 4.17 -36.21
N MET A 15 -7.98 5.09 -35.31
CA MET A 15 -7.40 5.14 -33.97
C MET A 15 -7.78 3.91 -33.14
N LEU A 16 -9.05 3.47 -33.20
CA LEU A 16 -9.46 2.21 -32.58
C LEU A 16 -8.70 1.02 -33.17
N LEU A 17 -8.35 1.06 -34.47
CA LEU A 17 -7.55 0.03 -35.14
C LEU A 17 -6.08 0.00 -34.67
N SER A 18 -5.46 1.15 -34.43
CA SER A 18 -4.08 1.22 -33.90
C SER A 18 -3.96 0.72 -32.46
N VAL A 19 -5.01 0.90 -31.66
CA VAL A 19 -5.13 0.34 -30.30
C VAL A 19 -5.08 -1.21 -30.32
N PHE A 20 -5.49 -1.87 -31.41
CA PHE A 20 -5.37 -3.34 -31.54
C PHE A 20 -3.95 -3.85 -31.68
N PHE A 21 -3.09 -3.14 -32.42
CA PHE A 21 -1.71 -3.60 -32.64
C PHE A 21 -0.87 -3.52 -31.38
N MET A 22 -1.21 -2.62 -30.45
CA MET A 22 -0.49 -2.46 -29.17
C MET A 22 -0.97 -3.42 -28.07
N LEU A 23 -2.17 -4.02 -28.20
CA LEU A 23 -2.75 -4.93 -27.21
C LEU A 23 -2.83 -6.40 -27.64
N ALA A 24 -2.24 -6.78 -28.78
CA ALA A 24 -2.17 -8.16 -29.22
C ALA A 24 -1.44 -9.08 -28.21
N CYS A 25 -0.61 -8.50 -27.34
CA CYS A 25 -0.20 -9.10 -26.07
C CYS A 25 -1.13 -8.55 -24.98
N GLY A 26 -2.26 -9.22 -24.75
CA GLY A 26 -3.11 -8.92 -23.59
C GLY A 26 -2.31 -9.08 -22.29
N PRO A 27 -2.63 -8.35 -21.21
CA PRO A 27 -2.05 -8.64 -19.89
C PRO A 27 -2.29 -10.12 -19.58
N GLY A 28 -1.21 -10.84 -19.30
CA GLY A 28 -1.22 -12.30 -19.16
C GLY A 28 -2.25 -12.79 -18.14
N LEU A 29 -2.75 -14.00 -18.40
CA LEU A 29 -3.59 -14.74 -17.47
C LEU A 29 -2.79 -15.07 -16.20
N TYR A 30 -3.50 -15.10 -15.07
CA TYR A 30 -3.05 -15.53 -13.73
C TYR A 30 -2.09 -14.58 -13.00
N ASP A 31 -2.66 -13.72 -12.15
CA ASP A 31 -1.99 -13.28 -10.93
C ASP A 31 -2.81 -13.79 -9.74
N GLU A 32 -2.18 -14.33 -8.71
CA GLU A 32 -2.77 -14.99 -7.53
C GLU A 32 -3.58 -14.02 -6.62
N ASN A 33 -3.94 -12.85 -7.15
CA ASN A 33 -4.55 -11.68 -6.52
C ASN A 33 -5.97 -11.38 -7.07
N GLU A 34 -6.73 -12.36 -7.56
CA GLU A 34 -7.99 -12.16 -8.31
C GLU A 34 -9.13 -11.55 -7.46
N PHE A 35 -9.25 -10.21 -7.44
CA PHE A 35 -10.46 -9.49 -7.01
C PHE A 35 -10.77 -8.35 -7.97
N THR A 36 -12.02 -8.13 -8.32
CA THR A 36 -12.36 -7.00 -9.20
C THR A 36 -12.13 -5.66 -8.47
N SER A 37 -11.28 -4.80 -9.04
CA SER A 37 -11.04 -3.44 -8.53
C SER A 37 -10.74 -2.46 -9.65
N PHE A 38 -11.24 -1.23 -9.49
CA PHE A 38 -11.11 -0.11 -10.43
C PHE A 38 -10.46 1.13 -9.79
N PHE A 39 -10.07 1.05 -8.51
CA PHE A 39 -9.48 2.18 -7.79
C PHE A 39 -8.00 1.93 -7.52
N MET A 40 -7.12 2.64 -8.22
CA MET A 40 -5.67 2.45 -8.06
C MET A 40 -5.20 2.96 -6.67
N PRO A 41 -4.59 2.12 -5.82
CA PRO A 41 -4.08 2.58 -4.53
C PRO A 41 -2.96 3.62 -4.69
N GLN A 42 -2.20 3.61 -5.79
CA GLN A 42 -1.17 4.60 -6.10
C GLN A 42 -1.73 6.00 -6.41
N SER A 43 -3.06 6.12 -6.62
CA SER A 43 -3.71 7.43 -6.77
C SER A 43 -3.80 8.20 -5.44
N ALA A 44 -3.57 7.52 -4.30
CA ALA A 44 -3.38 8.14 -3.01
C ALA A 44 -1.92 8.56 -2.78
N TYR A 45 -1.71 9.69 -2.10
CA TYR A 45 -0.41 9.96 -1.49
C TYR A 45 -0.06 8.87 -0.48
N THR A 46 1.15 8.33 -0.60
CA THR A 46 1.65 7.29 0.30
C THR A 46 3.04 7.67 0.79
N PRO A 47 3.28 7.68 2.12
CA PRO A 47 4.60 7.94 2.67
C PRO A 47 5.65 6.96 2.13
N ALA A 48 6.91 7.40 2.04
CA ALA A 48 7.99 6.55 1.56
C ALA A 48 8.04 5.21 2.33
N ASN A 49 8.29 4.12 1.59
CA ASN A 49 8.35 2.75 2.09
C ASN A 49 7.05 2.31 2.81
N SER A 50 5.89 2.77 2.33
CA SER A 50 4.57 2.37 2.83
C SER A 50 3.67 1.72 1.75
N SER A 51 4.21 1.46 0.55
CA SER A 51 3.49 0.75 -0.52
C SER A 51 3.11 -0.69 -0.13
N SER A 52 3.86 -1.32 0.78
CA SER A 52 3.52 -2.62 1.35
C SER A 52 2.23 -2.64 2.18
N TYR A 53 1.64 -1.47 2.46
CA TYR A 53 0.34 -1.37 3.14
C TYR A 53 -0.84 -1.19 2.19
N TYR A 54 -0.62 -1.19 0.86
CA TYR A 54 -1.72 -1.27 -0.10
C TYR A 54 -2.58 -2.51 0.13
N TYR A 55 -3.86 -2.42 -0.24
CA TYR A 55 -4.75 -3.56 -0.10
C TYR A 55 -4.37 -4.66 -1.09
N SER A 56 -4.23 -5.88 -0.58
CA SER A 56 -4.21 -7.10 -1.37
C SER A 56 -5.07 -8.17 -0.66
N PRO A 57 -5.92 -8.91 -1.39
CA PRO A 57 -6.66 -10.06 -0.85
C PRO A 57 -5.73 -11.18 -0.36
N ALA A 58 -4.55 -11.28 -0.97
CA ALA A 58 -3.44 -12.15 -0.59
C ALA A 58 -2.70 -11.56 0.62
N PHE A 59 -3.45 -11.05 1.61
CA PHE A 59 -2.93 -10.29 2.74
C PHE A 59 -1.79 -11.03 3.48
N LEU A 60 -1.81 -12.37 3.47
CA LEU A 60 -0.77 -13.27 4.02
C LEU A 60 0.57 -13.24 3.26
N TYR A 61 0.61 -12.75 2.03
CA TYR A 61 1.74 -12.80 1.10
C TYR A 61 2.44 -11.45 0.87
N LEU A 62 2.22 -10.46 1.74
CA LEU A 62 2.97 -9.18 1.72
C LEU A 62 4.51 -9.37 1.82
N ASP A 63 5.00 -10.60 2.03
CA ASP A 63 6.41 -10.96 2.01
C ASP A 63 6.90 -11.53 0.66
N ARG A 64 6.02 -11.79 -0.33
CA ARG A 64 6.43 -12.41 -1.62
C ARG A 64 7.24 -11.45 -2.48
N ASP A 65 6.86 -10.17 -2.54
CA ASP A 65 7.54 -9.16 -3.36
C ASP A 65 8.92 -8.76 -2.80
N GLU A 66 9.19 -8.97 -1.51
CA GLU A 66 10.55 -8.78 -0.95
C GLU A 66 11.45 -10.01 -1.14
N TYR A 67 10.88 -11.21 -1.35
CA TYR A 67 11.65 -12.45 -1.44
C TYR A 67 12.03 -12.85 -2.88
N TRP A 68 11.21 -12.51 -3.87
CA TRP A 68 11.42 -12.93 -5.27
C TRP A 68 12.01 -11.86 -6.19
N ASP A 69 11.95 -10.59 -5.83
CA ASP A 69 12.46 -9.47 -6.66
C ASP A 69 13.97 -9.20 -6.46
N MET A 70 14.71 -10.22 -5.99
CA MET A 70 16.15 -10.15 -5.69
C MET A 70 17.04 -10.23 -6.95
N GLU A 71 16.50 -10.58 -8.12
CA GLU A 71 17.32 -10.80 -9.32
C GLU A 71 17.73 -9.51 -10.07
N ASP A 72 16.96 -8.43 -9.99
CA ASP A 72 17.26 -7.13 -10.65
C ASP A 72 17.63 -6.00 -9.65
N TYR A 73 18.00 -6.39 -8.43
CA TYR A 73 17.99 -5.48 -7.29
C TYR A 73 19.30 -4.72 -7.06
N ASN A 74 19.25 -3.37 -7.09
CA ASN A 74 20.37 -2.52 -6.68
C ASN A 74 20.48 -2.49 -5.13
N PRO A 75 21.54 -3.05 -4.51
CA PRO A 75 21.67 -3.09 -3.06
C PRO A 75 21.75 -1.70 -2.41
N ASP A 76 22.20 -0.67 -3.13
CA ASP A 76 22.19 0.70 -2.60
C ASP A 76 20.77 1.26 -2.45
N SER A 77 19.77 0.69 -3.14
CA SER A 77 18.36 1.07 -2.97
C SER A 77 17.75 0.49 -1.68
N PHE A 78 18.19 -0.70 -1.26
CA PHE A 78 17.75 -1.37 -0.02
C PHE A 78 18.16 -0.63 1.23
N TYR A 79 19.44 -0.26 1.29
CA TYR A 79 20.01 0.41 2.45
C TYR A 79 19.86 1.93 2.38
N LYS A 80 19.31 2.48 1.30
CA LYS A 80 19.13 3.93 1.16
C LYS A 80 18.30 4.45 2.33
N LYS A 81 18.94 5.23 3.20
CA LYS A 81 18.36 5.78 4.45
C LYS A 81 18.26 4.79 5.62
N ASP A 82 19.10 3.76 5.67
CA ASP A 82 19.24 2.94 6.90
C ASP A 82 19.82 3.82 8.03
N GLU A 83 18.99 4.06 9.05
CA GLU A 83 19.27 4.91 10.20
C GLU A 83 20.46 4.41 11.03
N ASN A 84 20.60 3.08 11.15
CA ASN A 84 21.69 2.45 11.89
C ASN A 84 23.03 2.59 11.16
N LEU A 85 23.03 2.46 9.83
CA LEU A 85 24.24 2.73 9.04
C LEU A 85 24.63 4.21 9.08
N GLN A 86 23.66 5.14 9.04
CA GLN A 86 23.97 6.57 9.19
C GLN A 86 24.63 6.87 10.54
N GLU A 87 24.09 6.33 11.61
CA GLU A 87 24.66 6.46 12.96
C GLU A 87 26.10 5.94 13.05
N TRP A 88 26.36 4.76 12.48
CA TRP A 88 27.69 4.15 12.47
C TRP A 88 28.70 4.97 11.65
N LYS A 89 28.29 5.48 10.48
CA LYS A 89 29.14 6.36 9.66
C LYS A 89 29.45 7.67 10.40
N ALA A 90 28.44 8.25 11.07
CA ALA A 90 28.61 9.45 11.89
C ALA A 90 29.59 9.20 13.05
N TYR A 91 29.45 8.08 13.76
CA TYR A 91 30.35 7.66 14.84
C TYR A 91 31.80 7.42 14.35
N CYS A 92 31.94 6.85 13.15
CA CYS A 92 33.23 6.66 12.50
C CYS A 92 33.80 7.93 11.84
N HIS A 93 33.06 9.04 11.84
CA HIS A 93 33.41 10.29 11.17
C HIS A 93 33.83 10.08 9.70
N ILE A 94 33.12 9.21 8.99
CA ILE A 94 33.44 8.85 7.61
C ILE A 94 32.20 8.93 6.72
N ASN A 95 32.36 9.50 5.53
CA ASN A 95 31.31 9.54 4.52
C ASN A 95 31.59 8.50 3.43
N VAL A 96 30.84 7.40 3.46
CA VAL A 96 30.92 6.27 2.53
C VAL A 96 29.51 5.86 2.13
N SER A 97 29.38 5.07 1.05
CA SER A 97 28.09 4.49 0.66
C SER A 97 27.53 3.57 1.75
N ASP A 98 26.20 3.46 1.80
CA ASP A 98 25.53 2.59 2.75
C ASP A 98 25.91 1.12 2.52
N SER A 99 26.10 0.70 1.27
CA SER A 99 26.58 -0.66 0.94
C SER A 99 27.95 -0.99 1.57
N LEU A 100 28.92 -0.07 1.57
CA LEU A 100 30.24 -0.29 2.20
C LEU A 100 30.14 -0.44 3.72
N ALA A 101 29.26 0.33 4.36
CA ALA A 101 28.99 0.20 5.78
C ALA A 101 28.24 -1.10 6.10
N ALA A 102 27.24 -1.45 5.29
CA ALA A 102 26.43 -2.66 5.43
C ALA A 102 27.27 -3.94 5.32
N ASP A 103 28.27 -3.96 4.43
CA ASP A 103 29.19 -5.09 4.29
C ASP A 103 29.90 -5.43 5.62
N VAL A 104 30.24 -4.43 6.43
CA VAL A 104 30.91 -4.63 7.72
C VAL A 104 29.92 -4.86 8.86
N ILE A 105 28.83 -4.09 8.90
CA ILE A 105 27.87 -4.07 10.01
C ILE A 105 26.88 -5.24 9.96
N TYR A 106 26.47 -5.67 8.76
CA TYR A 106 25.41 -6.69 8.58
C TYR A 106 25.87 -7.98 7.90
N ARG A 107 27.01 -7.96 7.17
CA ARG A 107 27.47 -9.12 6.37
C ARG A 107 28.81 -9.69 6.83
N ASP A 108 29.33 -9.20 7.94
CA ASP A 108 30.58 -9.66 8.55
C ASP A 108 31.79 -9.71 7.60
N LYS A 109 31.83 -8.82 6.60
CA LYS A 109 32.94 -8.74 5.65
C LYS A 109 34.07 -7.88 6.21
N ASP A 110 35.07 -8.54 6.78
CA ASP A 110 36.25 -7.91 7.35
C ASP A 110 37.34 -7.60 6.29
N ASP A 111 36.94 -6.90 5.23
CA ASP A 111 37.81 -6.52 4.12
C ASP A 111 38.68 -5.31 4.46
N LYS A 112 40.01 -5.49 4.44
CA LYS A 112 40.99 -4.42 4.70
C LYS A 112 40.97 -3.31 3.65
N THR A 113 40.45 -3.56 2.45
CA THR A 113 40.30 -2.53 1.41
C THR A 113 39.10 -1.62 1.68
N ASN A 114 38.09 -2.11 2.40
CA ASN A 114 36.92 -1.35 2.78
C ASN A 114 37.30 -0.18 3.73
N SER A 115 36.97 1.05 3.32
CA SER A 115 37.30 2.27 4.07
C SER A 115 36.54 2.38 5.39
N PHE A 116 35.29 1.92 5.44
CA PHE A 116 34.51 1.85 6.67
C PHE A 116 35.11 0.85 7.66
N TYR A 117 35.51 -0.34 7.19
CA TYR A 117 36.18 -1.34 8.01
C TYR A 117 37.44 -0.76 8.67
N ARG A 118 38.30 -0.10 7.89
CA ARG A 118 39.52 0.55 8.41
C ARG A 118 39.21 1.62 9.46
N ALA A 119 38.21 2.47 9.22
CA ALA A 119 37.80 3.50 10.17
C ALA A 119 37.25 2.91 11.47
N LEU A 120 36.45 1.83 11.40
CA LEU A 120 35.90 1.16 12.57
C LEU A 120 37.00 0.43 13.37
N ARG A 121 37.96 -0.21 12.69
CA ARG A 121 39.08 -0.93 13.34
C ARG A 121 40.02 -0.02 14.13
N GLN A 122 40.09 1.26 13.80
CA GLN A 122 40.83 2.25 14.60
C GLN A 122 40.15 2.56 15.95
N ARG A 123 38.87 2.16 16.11
CA ARG A 123 38.07 2.38 17.33
C ARG A 123 37.87 1.05 18.05
N SER A 124 38.87 0.65 18.85
CA SER A 124 38.90 -0.66 19.52
C SER A 124 37.64 -0.98 20.33
N ALA A 125 37.10 -0.01 21.08
CA ALA A 125 35.87 -0.19 21.85
C ALA A 125 34.65 -0.52 20.97
N ALA A 126 34.52 0.16 19.83
CA ALA A 126 33.43 -0.06 18.88
C ALA A 126 33.59 -1.39 18.13
N TRP A 127 34.82 -1.76 17.80
CA TRP A 127 35.11 -3.07 17.25
C TRP A 127 34.77 -4.20 18.23
N ASN A 128 35.14 -4.05 19.50
CA ASN A 128 34.81 -5.02 20.54
C ASN A 128 33.28 -5.17 20.71
N TYR A 129 32.54 -4.06 20.64
CA TYR A 129 31.08 -4.11 20.56
C TYR A 129 30.59 -4.92 19.36
N LEU A 130 31.13 -4.66 18.16
CA LEU A 130 30.69 -5.36 16.95
C LEU A 130 30.96 -6.87 17.06
N LEU A 131 32.13 -7.27 17.58
CA LEU A 131 32.43 -8.67 17.85
C LEU A 131 31.45 -9.29 18.86
N MET A 132 31.06 -8.55 19.90
CA MET A 132 30.05 -9.02 20.86
C MET A 132 28.68 -9.18 20.18
N ALA A 133 28.25 -8.21 19.37
CA ALA A 133 27.00 -8.27 18.63
C ALA A 133 26.94 -9.48 17.68
N ARG A 134 28.05 -9.77 16.96
CA ARG A 134 28.17 -10.96 16.10
C ARG A 134 28.07 -12.27 16.88
N LYS A 135 28.68 -12.35 18.08
CA LYS A 135 28.54 -13.53 18.96
C LYS A 135 27.09 -13.74 19.39
N ILE A 136 26.40 -12.66 19.76
CA ILE A 136 24.99 -12.70 20.13
C ILE A 136 24.13 -13.16 18.96
N GLU A 137 24.32 -12.58 17.78
CA GLU A 137 23.59 -12.98 16.58
C GLU A 137 23.78 -14.47 16.28
N LYS A 138 25.02 -14.96 16.32
CA LYS A 138 25.30 -16.39 16.13
C LYS A 138 24.62 -17.28 17.17
N ALA A 139 24.60 -16.88 18.45
CA ALA A 139 23.94 -17.65 19.51
C ALA A 139 22.41 -17.62 19.40
N SER A 140 21.86 -16.48 18.95
CA SER A 140 20.41 -16.25 18.84
C SER A 140 19.83 -16.72 17.51
N ALA A 141 20.67 -17.04 16.53
CA ALA A 141 20.27 -17.54 15.23
C ALA A 141 19.64 -18.93 15.37
N ALA A 142 18.31 -18.97 15.43
CA ALA A 142 17.57 -20.16 15.07
C ALA A 142 17.68 -20.34 13.54
N GLY A 143 18.11 -21.52 13.10
CA GLY A 143 18.40 -21.83 11.70
C GLY A 143 17.75 -23.14 11.26
N GLY A 144 18.36 -23.81 10.29
CA GLY A 144 17.85 -25.08 9.76
C GLY A 144 16.81 -24.92 8.67
N GLU A 145 16.37 -26.04 8.11
CA GLU A 145 15.28 -26.05 7.14
C GLU A 145 13.96 -25.75 7.86
N PRO A 146 12.95 -25.12 7.23
CA PRO A 146 11.67 -24.84 7.87
C PRO A 146 10.98 -26.08 8.49
N TRP A 147 11.30 -27.26 7.98
CA TRP A 147 10.82 -28.57 8.47
C TRP A 147 11.78 -29.26 9.45
N ASN A 148 12.97 -28.71 9.70
CA ASN A 148 13.90 -29.16 10.74
C ASN A 148 14.69 -27.97 11.30
N PRO A 149 14.06 -27.13 12.16
CA PRO A 149 14.70 -25.94 12.68
C PRO A 149 15.79 -26.30 13.69
N THR A 150 16.95 -25.69 13.55
CA THR A 150 17.99 -25.68 14.58
C THR A 150 17.62 -24.61 15.61
N PRO A 151 17.39 -24.98 16.89
CA PRO A 151 17.06 -24.02 17.93
C PRO A 151 18.26 -23.13 18.28
N ALA A 152 17.98 -21.95 18.82
CA ALA A 152 19.00 -21.04 19.33
C ALA A 152 19.79 -21.66 20.51
N ASP A 153 21.07 -21.29 20.65
CA ASP A 153 21.95 -21.73 21.74
C ASP A 153 21.62 -20.97 23.03
N THR A 154 20.57 -21.44 23.72
CA THR A 154 20.06 -20.80 24.93
C THR A 154 21.11 -20.70 26.05
N PRO A 155 21.95 -21.72 26.33
CA PRO A 155 23.07 -21.58 27.28
C PRO A 155 24.04 -20.46 26.90
N ALA A 156 24.48 -20.39 25.63
CA ALA A 156 25.37 -19.32 25.19
C ALA A 156 24.71 -17.94 25.30
N MET A 157 23.42 -17.82 24.97
CA MET A 157 22.66 -16.57 25.14
C MET A 157 22.62 -16.11 26.59
N LYS A 158 22.44 -17.01 27.57
CA LYS A 158 22.46 -16.67 29.00
C LYS A 158 23.82 -16.16 29.45
N GLN A 159 24.91 -16.78 29.00
CA GLN A 159 26.26 -16.30 29.29
C GLN A 159 26.51 -14.93 28.65
N LEU A 160 26.15 -14.77 27.37
CA LEU A 160 26.30 -13.50 26.67
C LEU A 160 25.43 -12.39 27.29
N PHE A 161 24.27 -12.72 27.86
CA PHE A 161 23.45 -11.76 28.58
C PHE A 161 24.20 -11.21 29.80
N HIS A 162 24.81 -12.09 30.61
CA HIS A 162 25.67 -11.68 31.71
C HIS A 162 26.81 -10.77 31.22
N ASP A 163 27.60 -11.23 30.24
CA ASP A 163 28.77 -10.50 29.72
C ASP A 163 28.41 -9.11 29.17
N VAL A 164 27.27 -9.00 28.48
CA VAL A 164 26.80 -7.73 27.91
C VAL A 164 26.29 -6.81 29.00
N THR A 165 25.53 -7.30 29.98
CA THR A 165 25.06 -6.45 31.09
C THR A 165 26.22 -5.84 31.89
N GLU A 166 27.30 -6.60 32.11
CA GLU A 166 28.55 -6.07 32.68
C GLU A 166 29.21 -5.04 31.75
N SER A 167 29.28 -5.33 30.45
CA SER A 167 29.84 -4.41 29.46
C SER A 167 29.10 -3.06 29.40
N VAL A 168 27.77 -3.06 29.50
CA VAL A 168 26.96 -1.82 29.54
C VAL A 168 27.32 -0.93 30.73
N GLN A 169 27.59 -1.53 31.89
CA GLN A 169 27.93 -0.77 33.11
C GLN A 169 29.30 -0.10 32.98
N ASN A 170 30.26 -0.79 32.37
CA ASN A 170 31.66 -0.37 32.29
C ASN A 170 31.99 0.55 31.09
N VAL A 171 31.13 0.61 30.07
CA VAL A 171 31.37 1.46 28.89
C VAL A 171 31.00 2.93 29.15
N ASN A 172 31.95 3.83 28.91
CA ASN A 172 31.75 5.27 29.11
C ASN A 172 31.16 5.98 27.88
N ASP A 173 31.45 5.46 26.68
CA ASP A 173 30.95 6.02 25.43
C ASP A 173 29.42 5.86 25.35
N SER A 174 28.69 6.97 25.23
CA SER A 174 27.22 6.99 25.25
C SER A 174 26.58 6.26 24.06
N PHE A 175 27.24 6.31 22.89
CA PHE A 175 26.79 5.61 21.68
C PHE A 175 26.90 4.10 21.85
N LEU A 176 28.07 3.62 22.31
CA LEU A 176 28.30 2.20 22.60
C LEU A 176 27.47 1.72 23.79
N LYS A 177 27.28 2.54 24.84
CA LYS A 177 26.42 2.22 25.99
C LYS A 177 25.00 1.91 25.56
N GLY A 178 24.41 2.75 24.70
CA GLY A 178 23.08 2.49 24.13
C GLY A 178 23.04 1.18 23.35
N ARG A 179 24.07 0.89 22.56
CA ARG A 179 24.13 -0.32 21.73
C ARG A 179 24.31 -1.60 22.54
N TYR A 180 25.18 -1.62 23.54
CA TYR A 180 25.25 -2.74 24.48
C TYR A 180 23.94 -2.90 25.26
N ALA A 181 23.28 -1.80 25.67
CA ALA A 181 22.00 -1.88 26.39
C ALA A 181 20.92 -2.52 25.51
N TYR A 182 20.87 -2.17 24.22
CA TYR A 182 19.99 -2.84 23.27
C TYR A 182 20.28 -4.34 23.13
N GLN A 183 21.56 -4.74 23.09
CA GLN A 183 21.92 -6.16 23.06
C GLN A 183 21.44 -6.91 24.31
N ALA A 184 21.56 -6.31 25.49
CA ALA A 184 21.01 -6.88 26.73
C ALA A 184 19.47 -7.00 26.66
N ILE A 185 18.78 -5.97 26.19
CA ILE A 185 17.31 -5.98 26.01
C ILE A 185 16.88 -7.05 25.00
N LYS A 186 17.59 -7.16 23.88
CA LYS A 186 17.35 -8.18 22.85
C LYS A 186 17.48 -9.59 23.43
N LEU A 187 18.57 -9.86 24.14
CA LEU A 187 18.80 -11.16 24.77
C LEU A 187 17.74 -11.48 25.83
N ALA A 188 17.35 -10.50 26.66
CA ALA A 188 16.30 -10.69 27.65
C ALA A 188 14.95 -11.08 26.98
N ASP A 189 14.57 -10.38 25.90
CA ASP A 189 13.37 -10.72 25.12
C ASP A 189 13.45 -12.13 24.50
N GLU A 190 14.56 -12.48 23.86
CA GLU A 190 14.75 -13.77 23.21
C GLU A 190 14.87 -14.94 24.21
N LEU A 191 15.34 -14.67 25.44
CA LEU A 191 15.31 -15.59 26.58
C LEU A 191 13.95 -15.63 27.30
N SER A 192 12.97 -14.86 26.84
CA SER A 192 11.64 -14.69 27.47
C SER A 192 11.67 -14.14 28.90
N ASP A 193 12.77 -13.48 29.29
CA ASP A 193 12.85 -12.69 30.52
C ASP A 193 12.29 -11.28 30.27
N TYR A 194 10.96 -11.23 30.16
CA TYR A 194 10.24 -10.01 29.82
C TYR A 194 10.36 -8.93 30.90
N ASP A 195 10.54 -9.31 32.17
CA ASP A 195 10.76 -8.38 33.27
C ASP A 195 12.10 -7.66 33.13
N SER A 196 13.19 -8.40 32.89
CA SER A 196 14.49 -7.82 32.61
C SER A 196 14.47 -6.95 31.34
N CYS A 197 13.80 -7.40 30.27
CA CYS A 197 13.66 -6.63 29.04
C CYS A 197 13.05 -5.24 29.30
N ILE A 198 11.94 -5.19 30.04
CA ILE A 198 11.25 -3.94 30.41
C ILE A 198 12.12 -3.09 31.34
N ALA A 199 12.74 -3.69 32.37
CA ALA A 199 13.56 -2.99 33.35
C ALA A 199 14.79 -2.34 32.70
N LEU A 200 15.49 -3.08 31.83
CA LEU A 200 16.66 -2.59 31.09
C LEU A 200 16.29 -1.42 30.17
N TYR A 201 15.16 -1.51 29.45
CA TYR A 201 14.70 -0.37 28.65
C TYR A 201 14.45 0.86 29.52
N ASN A 202 13.71 0.69 30.62
CA ASN A 202 13.35 1.80 31.49
C ASN A 202 14.61 2.49 32.07
N HIS A 203 15.61 1.70 32.45
CA HIS A 203 16.86 2.20 33.01
C HIS A 203 17.71 2.95 31.98
N TYR A 204 17.90 2.39 30.77
CA TYR A 204 18.84 2.94 29.80
C TYR A 204 18.24 3.92 28.79
N PHE A 205 16.93 3.88 28.53
CA PHE A 205 16.32 4.61 27.40
C PHE A 205 15.14 5.52 27.73
N GLU A 206 14.40 5.30 28.83
CA GLU A 206 13.16 6.05 29.12
C GLU A 206 13.39 7.57 29.17
N ASN A 207 14.50 8.00 29.78
CA ASN A 207 14.86 9.41 29.95
C ASN A 207 15.82 9.95 28.89
N ARG A 208 16.16 9.16 27.87
CA ARG A 208 17.05 9.61 26.79
C ARG A 208 16.31 10.56 25.85
N THR A 209 16.93 11.68 25.53
CA THR A 209 16.38 12.69 24.60
C THR A 209 16.94 12.58 23.18
N ASP A 210 17.95 11.74 22.96
CA ASP A 210 18.46 11.49 21.62
C ASP A 210 17.50 10.64 20.79
N ASN A 211 17.51 10.88 19.48
CA ASN A 211 16.69 10.17 18.50
C ASN A 211 17.41 8.95 17.91
N SER A 212 18.25 8.27 18.71
CA SER A 212 18.99 7.12 18.19
C SER A 212 18.04 6.01 17.76
N VAL A 213 18.30 5.39 16.62
CA VAL A 213 17.57 4.24 16.08
C VAL A 213 17.50 3.10 17.10
N ILE A 214 18.54 2.96 17.93
CA ILE A 214 18.65 1.91 18.94
C ILE A 214 17.66 2.10 20.08
N LYS A 215 17.26 3.35 20.39
CA LYS A 215 16.16 3.62 21.32
C LYS A 215 14.86 3.04 20.81
N TRP A 216 14.55 3.22 19.53
CA TRP A 216 13.34 2.70 18.90
C TRP A 216 13.36 1.17 18.75
N TRP A 217 14.50 0.59 18.42
CA TRP A 217 14.68 -0.87 18.39
C TRP A 217 14.45 -1.49 19.77
N SER A 218 15.01 -0.86 20.82
CA SER A 218 14.80 -1.27 22.20
C SER A 218 13.35 -1.10 22.65
N LEU A 219 12.70 -0.01 22.21
CA LEU A 219 11.29 0.24 22.52
C LEU A 219 10.38 -0.82 21.88
N SER A 220 10.68 -1.23 20.65
CA SER A 220 9.97 -2.33 19.97
C SER A 220 10.04 -3.64 20.76
N ARG A 221 11.20 -3.97 21.34
CA ARG A 221 11.39 -5.15 22.19
C ARG A 221 10.60 -5.05 23.50
N LYS A 222 10.60 -3.89 24.16
CA LYS A 222 9.74 -3.61 25.32
C LYS A 222 8.25 -3.77 24.98
N GLY A 223 7.82 -3.33 23.79
CA GLY A 223 6.45 -3.53 23.31
C GLY A 223 6.08 -5.01 23.19
N GLY A 224 6.97 -5.83 22.62
CA GLY A 224 6.81 -7.28 22.55
C GLY A 224 6.74 -7.95 23.92
N ALA A 225 7.63 -7.58 24.83
CA ALA A 225 7.63 -8.07 26.21
C ALA A 225 6.33 -7.73 26.96
N LEU A 226 5.85 -6.49 26.86
CA LEU A 226 4.58 -6.06 27.46
C LEU A 226 3.40 -6.84 26.88
N LEU A 227 3.39 -7.07 25.57
CA LEU A 227 2.35 -7.87 24.92
C LEU A 227 2.34 -9.30 25.45
N LYS A 228 3.52 -9.93 25.60
CA LYS A 228 3.67 -11.28 26.17
C LYS A 228 3.25 -11.36 27.64
N LYS A 229 3.37 -10.25 28.38
CA LYS A 229 2.86 -10.11 29.74
C LYS A 229 1.37 -9.76 29.83
N GLY A 230 0.67 -9.58 28.70
CA GLY A 230 -0.76 -9.29 28.64
C GLY A 230 -1.14 -7.80 28.71
N ASP A 231 -0.17 -6.87 28.73
CA ASP A 231 -0.43 -5.43 28.65
C ASP A 231 -0.57 -4.99 27.19
N THR A 232 -1.63 -5.47 26.55
CA THR A 232 -1.91 -5.22 25.13
C THR A 232 -2.12 -3.74 24.82
N ALA A 233 -2.75 -2.99 25.72
CA ALA A 233 -3.02 -1.56 25.51
C ALA A 233 -1.73 -0.75 25.43
N LYS A 234 -0.79 -0.98 26.35
CA LYS A 234 0.51 -0.31 26.33
C LYS A 234 1.39 -0.80 25.18
N ALA A 235 1.28 -2.07 24.80
CA ALA A 235 1.98 -2.60 23.63
C ALA A 235 1.51 -1.94 22.33
N VAL A 236 0.19 -1.77 22.12
CA VAL A 236 -0.38 -1.07 20.96
C VAL A 236 0.13 0.37 20.88
N TYR A 237 0.12 1.09 22.01
CA TYR A 237 0.71 2.43 22.08
C TYR A 237 2.20 2.43 21.70
N ILE A 238 2.99 1.51 22.26
CA ILE A 238 4.42 1.44 21.96
C ILE A 238 4.67 1.13 20.48
N PHE A 239 3.94 0.18 19.91
CA PHE A 239 4.10 -0.18 18.50
C PHE A 239 3.67 0.95 17.57
N SER A 240 2.67 1.78 17.94
CA SER A 240 2.32 2.95 17.14
C SER A 240 3.45 3.98 17.11
N ARG A 241 4.11 4.22 18.24
CA ARG A 241 5.30 5.10 18.31
C ARG A 241 6.43 4.57 17.42
N VAL A 242 6.72 3.27 17.49
CA VAL A 242 7.77 2.63 16.68
C VAL A 242 7.42 2.71 15.18
N PHE A 243 6.16 2.46 14.82
CA PHE A 243 5.68 2.54 13.45
C PHE A 243 5.87 3.94 12.84
N ALA A 244 5.53 4.97 13.62
CA ALA A 244 5.62 6.37 13.19
C ALA A 244 7.08 6.85 13.05
N HIS A 245 7.94 6.49 14.00
CA HIS A 245 9.25 7.14 14.13
C HIS A 245 10.45 6.29 13.69
N CYS A 246 10.30 4.99 13.43
CA CYS A 246 11.41 4.11 13.10
C CYS A 246 11.14 3.29 11.83
N PRO A 247 11.42 3.83 10.63
CA PRO A 247 11.28 3.11 9.37
C PRO A 247 11.88 1.69 9.39
N SER A 248 13.07 1.52 9.98
CA SER A 248 13.76 0.21 10.08
C SER A 248 13.03 -0.82 10.95
N ARG A 249 12.07 -0.41 11.80
CA ARG A 249 11.23 -1.31 12.62
C ARG A 249 9.74 -1.18 12.39
N ARG A 250 9.33 -0.36 11.42
CA ARG A 250 7.91 -0.15 11.09
C ARG A 250 7.20 -1.46 10.76
N LYS A 251 7.80 -2.27 9.88
CA LYS A 251 7.27 -3.61 9.52
C LYS A 251 7.17 -4.51 10.75
N ALA A 252 8.19 -4.55 11.60
CA ALA A 252 8.19 -5.37 12.81
C ALA A 252 7.09 -4.95 13.80
N ALA A 253 6.88 -3.65 14.02
CA ALA A 253 5.82 -3.13 14.87
C ALA A 253 4.43 -3.50 14.34
N TYR A 254 4.21 -3.33 13.04
CA TYR A 254 2.99 -3.74 12.36
C TYR A 254 2.74 -5.25 12.49
N MET A 255 3.74 -6.08 12.19
CA MET A 255 3.65 -7.53 12.28
C MET A 255 3.42 -8.02 13.72
N SER A 256 3.95 -7.31 14.71
CA SER A 256 3.78 -7.64 16.13
C SER A 256 2.32 -7.54 16.59
N LEU A 257 1.52 -6.64 16.01
CA LEU A 257 0.08 -6.60 16.27
C LEU A 257 -0.67 -7.61 15.39
N ARG A 258 -0.31 -7.65 14.10
CA ARG A 258 -0.98 -8.47 13.10
C ARG A 258 -0.91 -9.97 13.41
N LEU A 259 0.23 -10.48 13.86
CA LEU A 259 0.43 -11.90 14.16
C LEU A 259 -0.56 -12.43 15.20
N TYR A 260 -0.98 -11.57 16.14
CA TYR A 260 -1.94 -11.89 17.18
C TYR A 260 -3.35 -11.36 16.87
N ASN A 261 -3.59 -10.89 15.64
CA ASN A 261 -4.85 -10.27 15.20
C ASN A 261 -5.30 -9.14 16.15
N ILE A 262 -4.35 -8.36 16.68
CA ILE A 262 -4.64 -7.23 17.55
C ILE A 262 -5.07 -6.05 16.67
N ARG A 263 -6.26 -5.54 16.96
CA ARG A 263 -6.88 -4.42 16.26
C ARG A 263 -6.83 -3.17 17.14
N PHE A 264 -7.68 -2.18 16.85
CA PHE A 264 -7.77 -1.00 17.69
C PHE A 264 -8.15 -1.35 19.14
N VAL A 265 -7.31 -0.90 20.09
CA VAL A 265 -7.54 -1.04 21.54
C VAL A 265 -7.72 0.37 22.10
N PRO A 266 -8.96 0.80 22.43
CA PRO A 266 -9.22 2.16 22.91
C PRO A 266 -8.40 2.55 24.14
N ALA A 267 -8.11 1.59 25.03
CA ALA A 267 -7.28 1.82 26.22
C ALA A 267 -5.84 2.26 25.89
N ALA A 268 -5.34 1.97 24.67
CA ALA A 268 -4.03 2.45 24.23
C ALA A 268 -3.95 3.99 24.21
N LEU A 269 -5.07 4.67 23.96
CA LEU A 269 -5.13 6.13 23.91
C LEU A 269 -4.84 6.80 25.26
N GLN A 270 -4.98 6.06 26.38
CA GLN A 270 -4.67 6.58 27.72
C GLN A 270 -3.17 6.83 27.93
N TYR A 271 -2.31 6.19 27.12
CA TYR A 271 -0.86 6.38 27.17
C TYR A 271 -0.37 7.51 26.26
N CYS A 272 -1.21 8.01 25.36
CA CYS A 272 -0.89 9.10 24.44
C CYS A 272 -0.77 10.43 25.19
N LYS A 273 0.34 11.14 24.99
CA LYS A 273 0.63 12.42 25.66
C LYS A 273 0.02 13.64 24.97
N ASN A 274 -0.28 13.52 23.68
CA ASN A 274 -0.81 14.58 22.84
C ASN A 274 -1.61 13.98 21.67
N ASP A 275 -2.25 14.83 20.88
CA ASP A 275 -3.09 14.41 19.76
C ASP A 275 -2.30 13.77 18.62
N GLY A 276 -1.02 14.13 18.42
CA GLY A 276 -0.14 13.45 17.48
C GLY A 276 0.07 11.97 17.85
N GLU A 277 0.32 11.68 19.13
CA GLU A 277 0.47 10.29 19.58
C GLU A 277 -0.84 9.48 19.46
N LYS A 278 -2.02 10.13 19.58
CA LYS A 278 -3.32 9.46 19.33
C LYS A 278 -3.48 9.13 17.85
N GLU A 279 -3.14 10.08 16.99
CA GLU A 279 -3.18 9.91 15.54
C GLU A 279 -2.23 8.81 15.06
N GLU A 280 -1.06 8.63 15.69
CA GLU A 280 -0.16 7.49 15.45
C GLU A 280 -0.83 6.15 15.79
N VAL A 281 -1.54 6.05 16.93
CA VAL A 281 -2.31 4.85 17.32
C VAL A 281 -3.38 4.55 16.28
N TYR A 282 -4.17 5.56 15.90
CA TYR A 282 -5.21 5.40 14.89
C TYR A 282 -4.63 4.96 13.55
N THR A 283 -3.52 5.55 13.11
CA THR A 283 -2.84 5.21 11.86
C THR A 283 -2.42 3.75 11.83
N LEU A 284 -1.69 3.27 12.83
CA LEU A 284 -1.25 1.88 12.89
C LEU A 284 -2.44 0.92 12.91
N CYS A 285 -3.45 1.22 13.73
CA CYS A 285 -4.62 0.35 13.87
C CYS A 285 -5.47 0.33 12.60
N ALA A 286 -5.64 1.46 11.91
CA ALA A 286 -6.39 1.56 10.66
C ALA A 286 -5.79 0.73 9.51
N LEU A 287 -4.49 0.44 9.57
CA LEU A 287 -3.81 -0.42 8.61
C LEU A 287 -3.97 -1.92 8.94
N MET A 288 -4.42 -2.27 10.14
CA MET A 288 -4.59 -3.67 10.54
C MET A 288 -5.63 -4.38 9.67
N PRO A 289 -5.41 -5.67 9.34
CA PRO A 289 -6.44 -6.45 8.65
C PRO A 289 -7.72 -6.52 9.48
N TRP A 290 -8.85 -6.57 8.78
CA TRP A 290 -10.18 -6.72 9.41
C TRP A 290 -10.56 -5.59 10.38
N GLN A 291 -9.76 -4.53 10.50
CA GLN A 291 -10.16 -3.31 11.17
C GLN A 291 -11.13 -2.56 10.26
N ASP A 292 -12.23 -2.07 10.84
CA ASP A 292 -13.01 -0.99 10.24
C ASP A 292 -12.22 0.31 10.46
N ALA A 293 -11.59 0.80 9.39
CA ALA A 293 -10.76 1.99 9.47
C ALA A 293 -11.57 3.28 9.39
N LEU A 294 -12.84 3.25 8.96
CA LEU A 294 -13.63 4.46 8.77
C LEU A 294 -13.82 5.28 10.07
N PRO A 295 -14.20 4.68 11.23
CA PRO A 295 -14.24 5.41 12.49
C PRO A 295 -12.88 6.03 12.86
N LEU A 296 -11.78 5.30 12.61
CA LEU A 296 -10.43 5.77 12.93
C LEU A 296 -10.01 6.93 12.01
N MET A 297 -10.31 6.86 10.72
CA MET A 297 -10.08 7.96 9.78
C MET A 297 -10.87 9.21 10.17
N LYS A 298 -12.12 9.06 10.64
CA LYS A 298 -12.91 10.19 11.14
C LYS A 298 -12.24 10.86 12.34
N ASP A 299 -11.67 10.08 13.25
CA ASP A 299 -10.92 10.62 14.39
C ASP A 299 -9.57 11.23 13.96
N MET A 300 -8.86 10.61 13.01
CA MET A 300 -7.64 11.16 12.42
C MET A 300 -7.89 12.52 11.77
N VAL A 301 -8.95 12.69 10.98
CA VAL A 301 -9.29 13.98 10.33
C VAL A 301 -9.60 15.07 11.36
N LYS A 302 -10.22 14.73 12.49
CA LYS A 302 -10.48 15.69 13.59
C LYS A 302 -9.18 16.17 14.24
N LEU A 303 -8.19 15.28 14.38
CA LEU A 303 -6.91 15.58 15.02
C LEU A 303 -5.93 16.27 14.06
N ASN A 304 -5.78 15.72 12.86
CA ASN A 304 -4.90 16.20 11.81
C ASN A 304 -5.48 15.89 10.42
N PRO A 305 -6.19 16.85 9.80
CA PRO A 305 -6.82 16.66 8.50
C PRO A 305 -5.84 16.40 7.35
N ASN A 306 -4.54 16.71 7.53
CA ASN A 306 -3.51 16.52 6.51
C ASN A 306 -2.56 15.36 6.85
N GLN A 307 -3.02 14.38 7.62
CA GLN A 307 -2.18 13.22 7.91
C GLN A 307 -1.91 12.43 6.63
N SER A 308 -0.63 12.20 6.38
CA SER A 308 -0.03 11.53 5.24
C SER A 308 -0.51 10.11 4.96
N TYR A 309 -1.13 9.43 5.93
CA TYR A 309 -1.69 8.08 5.77
C TYR A 309 -3.19 8.07 5.43
N LEU A 310 -3.90 9.19 5.53
CA LEU A 310 -5.36 9.23 5.32
C LEU A 310 -5.77 8.75 3.93
N GLU A 311 -5.08 9.23 2.89
CA GLU A 311 -5.38 8.85 1.50
C GLU A 311 -5.09 7.37 1.25
N LEU A 312 -3.95 6.88 1.76
CA LEU A 312 -3.58 5.46 1.70
C LEU A 312 -4.66 4.59 2.36
N ILE A 313 -5.10 4.93 3.57
CA ILE A 313 -6.12 4.17 4.30
C ILE A 313 -7.46 4.25 3.55
N MET A 314 -7.84 5.42 3.01
CA MET A 314 -9.08 5.56 2.23
C MET A 314 -9.07 4.67 0.98
N ALA A 315 -7.98 4.70 0.20
CA ALA A 315 -7.84 3.85 -0.99
C ALA A 315 -7.92 2.36 -0.61
N ARG A 316 -7.26 2.00 0.49
CA ARG A 316 -7.27 0.65 1.05
C ARG A 316 -8.68 0.19 1.44
N GLU A 317 -9.49 1.06 2.05
CA GLU A 317 -10.88 0.77 2.42
C GLU A 317 -11.80 0.66 1.21
N ILE A 318 -11.59 1.49 0.18
CA ILE A 318 -12.28 1.35 -1.11
C ILE A 318 -11.97 -0.02 -1.70
N ASN A 319 -10.69 -0.39 -1.84
CA ASN A 319 -10.30 -1.65 -2.44
C ASN A 319 -10.77 -2.88 -1.65
N LYS A 320 -10.71 -2.81 -0.32
CA LYS A 320 -11.24 -3.86 0.55
C LYS A 320 -12.73 -4.07 0.29
N ASN A 321 -13.50 -3.00 0.19
CA ASN A 321 -14.93 -3.07 -0.01
C ASN A 321 -15.33 -3.43 -1.45
N GLU A 322 -14.51 -3.07 -2.45
CA GLU A 322 -14.69 -3.54 -3.84
C GLU A 322 -14.70 -5.06 -3.92
N GLY A 323 -13.76 -5.72 -3.23
CA GLY A 323 -13.71 -7.18 -3.16
C GLY A 323 -15.02 -7.80 -2.67
N TYR A 324 -15.63 -7.23 -1.62
CA TYR A 324 -16.93 -7.71 -1.12
C TYR A 324 -18.10 -7.32 -2.05
N TYR A 325 -18.10 -6.11 -2.57
CA TYR A 325 -19.19 -5.61 -3.43
C TYR A 325 -19.29 -6.38 -4.74
N TYR A 326 -18.16 -6.61 -5.42
CA TYR A 326 -18.17 -7.31 -6.71
C TYR A 326 -18.31 -8.82 -6.55
N SER A 327 -17.77 -9.43 -5.49
CA SER A 327 -18.01 -10.86 -5.21
C SER A 327 -19.48 -11.15 -4.87
N ALA A 328 -20.22 -10.20 -4.29
CA ALA A 328 -21.67 -10.33 -4.09
C ALA A 328 -22.45 -10.33 -5.42
N GLN A 329 -21.91 -9.70 -6.47
CA GLN A 329 -22.55 -9.63 -7.79
C GLN A 329 -22.12 -10.77 -8.72
N ASN A 330 -20.90 -11.29 -8.52
CA ASN A 330 -20.37 -12.41 -9.28
C ASN A 330 -19.52 -13.32 -8.38
N PHE A 331 -20.09 -14.46 -7.99
CA PHE A 331 -19.59 -15.35 -6.95
C PHE A 331 -18.26 -16.06 -7.28
N VAL A 332 -17.81 -16.01 -8.54
CA VAL A 332 -16.61 -16.74 -9.03
C VAL A 332 -15.33 -16.37 -8.27
N TRP A 333 -15.32 -15.24 -7.56
CA TRP A 333 -14.11 -14.64 -6.96
C TRP A 333 -14.14 -14.51 -5.42
N GLY A 334 -15.04 -15.22 -4.72
CA GLY A 334 -15.22 -15.10 -3.28
C GLY A 334 -14.55 -16.20 -2.46
N ARG A 335 -13.86 -15.85 -1.37
CA ARG A 335 -13.67 -16.81 -0.25
C ARG A 335 -15.03 -17.07 0.40
N ASP A 336 -15.30 -18.35 0.67
CA ASP A 336 -16.56 -18.80 1.26
C ASP A 336 -16.38 -19.02 2.77
N THR A 337 -16.26 -17.91 3.52
CA THR A 337 -16.35 -17.92 4.98
C THR A 337 -17.60 -17.18 5.45
N THR A 338 -18.09 -17.52 6.64
CA THR A 338 -19.26 -16.84 7.25
C THR A 338 -19.04 -15.34 7.44
N GLY A 339 -17.80 -14.93 7.77
CA GLY A 339 -17.44 -13.51 7.87
C GLY A 339 -17.51 -12.78 6.52
N ASP A 340 -17.08 -13.42 5.43
CA ASP A 340 -17.15 -12.82 4.10
C ASP A 340 -18.60 -12.61 3.64
N TYR A 341 -19.54 -13.46 4.07
CA TYR A 341 -20.96 -13.26 3.79
C TYR A 341 -21.51 -11.97 4.42
N GLU A 342 -21.20 -11.69 5.69
CA GLU A 342 -21.65 -10.48 6.37
C GLU A 342 -21.08 -9.22 5.70
N TYR A 343 -19.78 -9.23 5.38
CA TYR A 343 -19.15 -8.12 4.68
C TYR A 343 -19.75 -7.88 3.29
N ARG A 344 -20.10 -8.94 2.54
CA ARG A 344 -20.82 -8.83 1.26
C ARG A 344 -22.18 -8.13 1.43
N GLN A 345 -22.97 -8.50 2.44
CA GLN A 345 -24.26 -7.87 2.72
C GLN A 345 -24.14 -6.39 3.11
N GLN A 346 -23.08 -6.05 3.84
CA GLN A 346 -22.84 -4.68 4.31
C GLN A 346 -22.15 -3.80 3.27
N SER A 347 -21.56 -4.38 2.21
CA SER A 347 -20.71 -3.67 1.24
C SER A 347 -21.34 -2.42 0.64
N VAL A 348 -22.63 -2.45 0.30
CA VAL A 348 -23.37 -1.29 -0.23
C VAL A 348 -23.45 -0.17 0.82
N SER A 349 -23.82 -0.51 2.05
CA SER A 349 -23.92 0.46 3.15
C SER A 349 -22.57 1.03 3.54
N TYR A 350 -21.52 0.20 3.48
CA TYR A 350 -20.16 0.62 3.77
C TYR A 350 -19.63 1.58 2.70
N PHE A 351 -19.89 1.32 1.42
CA PHE A 351 -19.57 2.28 0.35
C PHE A 351 -20.26 3.61 0.56
N LYS A 352 -21.54 3.62 0.91
CA LYS A 352 -22.27 4.85 1.22
C LYS A 352 -21.58 5.64 2.34
N ASN A 353 -21.21 4.97 3.44
CA ASN A 353 -20.51 5.61 4.56
C ASN A 353 -19.13 6.15 4.16
N LEU A 354 -18.38 5.43 3.32
CA LEU A 354 -17.12 5.91 2.75
C LEU A 354 -17.35 7.12 1.83
N GLY A 355 -18.44 7.14 1.05
CA GLY A 355 -18.80 8.23 0.15
C GLY A 355 -19.18 9.50 0.89
N GLU A 356 -19.96 9.37 1.97
CA GLU A 356 -20.28 10.47 2.87
C GLU A 356 -19.01 11.04 3.53
N PHE A 357 -18.09 10.19 3.96
CA PHE A 357 -16.81 10.63 4.51
C PHE A 357 -15.92 11.31 3.46
N ALA A 358 -15.82 10.76 2.25
CA ALA A 358 -15.08 11.36 1.15
C ALA A 358 -15.64 12.73 0.77
N ASP A 359 -16.97 12.90 0.75
CA ASP A 359 -17.63 14.18 0.52
C ASP A 359 -17.31 15.19 1.65
N GLN A 360 -17.36 14.75 2.92
CA GLN A 360 -16.97 15.59 4.05
C GLN A 360 -15.51 16.07 3.92
N CYS A 361 -14.59 15.17 3.55
CA CYS A 361 -13.19 15.53 3.34
C CYS A 361 -13.00 16.45 2.12
N ALA A 362 -13.68 16.18 1.01
CA ALA A 362 -13.60 16.99 -0.20
C ALA A 362 -14.07 18.44 0.05
N ASN A 363 -15.06 18.65 0.93
CA ASN A 363 -15.56 19.97 1.30
C ASN A 363 -14.88 20.57 2.55
N ASN A 364 -13.91 19.89 3.16
CA ASN A 364 -13.20 20.38 4.35
C ASN A 364 -12.05 21.30 3.96
N HIS A 365 -12.18 22.61 4.18
CA HIS A 365 -11.16 23.61 3.85
C HIS A 365 -9.80 23.42 4.55
N ASN A 366 -9.72 22.60 5.60
CA ASN A 366 -8.47 22.31 6.29
C ASN A 366 -7.67 21.18 5.62
N ILE A 367 -8.26 20.43 4.69
CA ILE A 367 -7.58 19.39 3.91
C ILE A 367 -6.96 20.04 2.67
N LYS A 368 -5.70 19.72 2.37
CA LYS A 368 -5.00 20.30 1.21
C LYS A 368 -5.28 19.57 -0.09
N GLU A 369 -5.31 18.23 -0.06
CA GLU A 369 -5.42 17.40 -1.27
C GLU A 369 -6.88 17.15 -1.66
N HIS A 370 -7.59 18.20 -2.08
CA HIS A 370 -9.00 18.08 -2.50
C HIS A 370 -9.19 17.19 -3.74
N ALA A 371 -8.19 17.11 -4.63
CA ALA A 371 -8.27 16.30 -5.85
C ALA A 371 -8.52 14.81 -5.53
N PHE A 372 -7.79 14.24 -4.55
CA PHE A 372 -7.96 12.85 -4.16
C PHE A 372 -9.36 12.58 -3.57
N TRP A 373 -9.82 13.41 -2.64
CA TRP A 373 -11.12 13.21 -1.98
C TRP A 373 -12.30 13.37 -2.94
N ASN A 374 -12.24 14.35 -3.87
CA ASN A 374 -13.23 14.44 -4.94
C ASN A 374 -13.18 13.19 -5.85
N THR A 375 -11.99 12.66 -6.14
CA THR A 375 -11.83 11.43 -6.94
C THR A 375 -12.41 10.20 -6.22
N ALA A 376 -12.28 10.10 -4.90
CA ALA A 376 -12.90 9.05 -4.10
C ALA A 376 -14.43 9.19 -4.03
N ALA A 377 -14.93 10.41 -3.80
CA ALA A 377 -16.38 10.70 -3.75
C ALA A 377 -17.05 10.46 -5.12
N ALA A 378 -16.36 10.80 -6.21
CA ALA A 378 -16.77 10.49 -7.58
C ALA A 378 -16.95 8.99 -7.79
N TYR A 379 -15.93 8.20 -7.42
CA TYR A 379 -15.93 6.76 -7.60
C TYR A 379 -17.10 6.10 -6.88
N ILE A 380 -17.30 6.46 -5.61
CA ILE A 380 -18.36 5.89 -4.78
C ILE A 380 -19.73 6.32 -5.31
N SER A 381 -19.90 7.58 -5.73
CA SER A 381 -21.15 8.03 -6.37
C SER A 381 -21.45 7.27 -7.67
N TYR A 382 -20.41 6.88 -8.41
CA TYR A 382 -20.56 6.03 -9.60
C TYR A 382 -21.01 4.61 -9.22
N ILE A 383 -20.44 4.01 -8.16
CA ILE A 383 -20.85 2.71 -7.62
C ILE A 383 -22.32 2.71 -7.17
N GLU A 384 -22.76 3.80 -6.53
CA GLU A 384 -24.16 4.01 -6.12
C GLU A 384 -25.13 4.24 -7.30
N GLY A 385 -24.63 4.33 -8.53
CA GLY A 385 -25.43 4.64 -9.72
C GLY A 385 -25.83 6.11 -9.86
N ASN A 386 -25.32 7.00 -9.00
CA ASN A 386 -25.56 8.44 -9.09
C ASN A 386 -24.59 9.11 -10.05
N TYR A 387 -24.76 8.85 -11.35
CA TYR A 387 -23.86 9.30 -12.40
C TYR A 387 -23.74 10.83 -12.52
N LYS A 388 -24.79 11.58 -12.15
CA LYS A 388 -24.72 13.04 -12.11
C LYS A 388 -23.76 13.49 -11.02
N LYS A 389 -23.93 13.00 -9.79
CA LYS A 389 -23.06 13.35 -8.64
C LYS A 389 -21.62 12.90 -8.90
N ALA A 390 -21.43 11.70 -9.48
CA ALA A 390 -20.12 11.21 -9.90
C ALA A 390 -19.44 12.16 -10.90
N ASN A 391 -20.17 12.62 -11.92
CA ASN A 391 -19.64 13.59 -12.88
C ASN A 391 -19.27 14.92 -12.21
N ASP A 392 -20.14 15.44 -11.34
CA ASP A 392 -19.93 16.70 -10.65
C ASP A 392 -18.64 16.67 -9.80
N TYR A 393 -18.36 15.57 -9.09
CA TYR A 393 -17.08 15.39 -8.38
C TYR A 393 -15.88 15.18 -9.30
N LEU A 394 -16.02 14.40 -10.39
CA LEU A 394 -14.90 14.20 -11.33
C LEU A 394 -14.46 15.51 -11.98
N THR A 395 -15.41 16.38 -12.32
CA THR A 395 -15.11 17.71 -12.83
C THR A 395 -14.29 18.50 -11.81
N LYS A 396 -14.75 18.57 -10.56
CA LYS A 396 -13.99 19.21 -9.47
C LYS A 396 -12.58 18.61 -9.33
N ALA A 397 -12.47 17.28 -9.24
CA ALA A 397 -11.20 16.59 -9.10
C ALA A 397 -10.20 16.92 -10.22
N SER A 398 -10.69 17.10 -11.45
CA SER A 398 -9.84 17.44 -12.60
C SER A 398 -9.37 18.90 -12.65
N GLU A 399 -10.02 19.78 -11.89
CA GLU A 399 -9.70 21.21 -11.80
C GLU A 399 -8.77 21.51 -10.61
N GLU A 400 -8.75 20.64 -9.59
CA GLU A 400 -7.88 20.73 -8.42
C GLU A 400 -6.42 20.37 -8.76
N PRO A 401 -5.44 21.08 -8.20
CA PRO A 401 -4.04 20.72 -8.37
C PRO A 401 -3.69 19.46 -7.57
N THR A 402 -2.78 18.65 -8.10
CA THR A 402 -2.23 17.49 -7.38
C THR A 402 -0.76 17.28 -7.70
N ASN A 403 0.00 16.80 -6.72
CA ASN A 403 1.39 16.36 -6.91
C ASN A 403 1.47 14.85 -7.20
N ASN A 404 0.36 14.12 -7.12
CA ASN A 404 0.34 12.70 -7.41
C ASN A 404 0.28 12.46 -8.93
N LEU A 405 1.32 11.84 -9.48
CA LEU A 405 1.44 11.58 -10.92
C LEU A 405 0.43 10.55 -11.45
N ILE A 406 -0.13 9.71 -10.59
CA ILE A 406 -1.07 8.63 -10.94
C ILE A 406 -2.53 9.08 -10.79
N LEU A 407 -2.82 10.07 -9.94
CA LEU A 407 -4.19 10.55 -9.72
C LEU A 407 -4.89 11.03 -11.02
N PRO A 408 -4.24 11.75 -11.94
CA PRO A 408 -4.84 12.09 -13.24
C PRO A 408 -5.25 10.86 -14.06
N GLN A 409 -4.46 9.78 -14.00
CA GLN A 409 -4.80 8.52 -14.69
C GLN A 409 -6.05 7.88 -14.05
N GLN A 410 -6.17 7.89 -12.71
CA GLN A 410 -7.37 7.43 -12.00
C GLN A 410 -8.62 8.23 -12.41
N ILE A 411 -8.49 9.54 -12.58
CA ILE A 411 -9.60 10.41 -13.03
C ILE A 411 -10.03 10.03 -14.46
N GLN A 412 -9.10 9.79 -15.38
CA GLN A 412 -9.42 9.35 -16.75
C GLN A 412 -10.11 7.97 -16.76
N LEU A 413 -9.63 7.04 -15.92
CA LEU A 413 -10.20 5.72 -15.73
C LEU A 413 -11.66 5.82 -15.25
N GLN A 414 -11.94 6.63 -14.23
CA GLN A 414 -13.31 6.83 -13.77
C GLN A 414 -14.19 7.53 -14.81
N LYS A 415 -13.64 8.46 -15.59
CA LYS A 415 -14.36 9.15 -16.65
C LYS A 415 -14.85 8.18 -17.73
N ILE A 416 -14.03 7.21 -18.15
CA ILE A 416 -14.48 6.21 -19.12
C ILE A 416 -15.54 5.27 -18.53
N LEU A 417 -15.38 4.84 -17.27
CA LEU A 417 -16.38 4.02 -16.58
C LEU A 417 -17.73 4.74 -16.48
N LEU A 418 -17.71 6.03 -16.14
CA LEU A 418 -18.90 6.85 -16.03
C LEU A 418 -19.60 7.07 -17.39
N LEU A 419 -18.85 7.44 -18.42
CA LEU A 419 -19.39 7.66 -19.77
C LEU A 419 -20.06 6.39 -20.32
N THR A 420 -19.45 5.23 -20.08
CA THR A 420 -19.97 3.94 -20.53
C THR A 420 -21.11 3.39 -19.66
N ALA A 421 -21.24 3.80 -18.41
CA ALA A 421 -22.39 3.41 -17.57
C ALA A 421 -23.64 4.28 -17.82
N ASN A 422 -23.45 5.58 -18.07
CA ASN A 422 -24.56 6.52 -18.20
C ASN A 422 -25.26 6.47 -19.57
N ALA A 423 -24.57 5.97 -20.60
CA ALA A 423 -25.12 5.88 -21.94
C ALA A 423 -25.93 4.58 -22.17
N LYS A 424 -27.09 4.70 -22.82
CA LYS A 424 -27.93 3.55 -23.20
C LYS A 424 -27.67 3.06 -24.63
N GLN A 425 -27.20 3.94 -25.49
CA GLN A 425 -26.91 3.67 -26.89
C GLN A 425 -25.66 4.43 -27.29
N MET A 426 -24.91 3.88 -28.25
CA MET A 426 -23.74 4.57 -28.76
C MET A 426 -24.16 5.70 -29.71
N THR A 427 -23.51 6.85 -29.61
CA THR A 427 -23.66 7.98 -30.53
C THR A 427 -22.29 8.46 -31.02
N PRO A 428 -22.20 9.16 -32.16
CA PRO A 428 -20.94 9.75 -32.63
C PRO A 428 -20.28 10.68 -31.60
N GLU A 429 -21.08 11.43 -30.83
CA GLU A 429 -20.60 12.34 -29.79
C GLU A 429 -20.00 11.57 -28.61
N LEU A 430 -20.65 10.49 -28.18
CA LEU A 430 -20.11 9.62 -27.12
C LEU A 430 -18.84 8.92 -27.57
N GLU A 431 -18.84 8.36 -28.79
CA GLU A 431 -17.68 7.70 -29.39
C GLU A 431 -16.49 8.65 -29.51
N GLY A 432 -16.72 9.90 -29.92
CA GLY A 432 -15.68 10.94 -29.97
C GLY A 432 -15.10 11.32 -28.61
N LYS A 433 -15.85 11.13 -27.51
CA LYS A 433 -15.35 11.34 -26.13
C LYS A 433 -14.61 10.12 -25.60
N VAL A 434 -15.09 8.92 -25.92
CA VAL A 434 -14.58 7.65 -25.37
C VAL A 434 -13.29 7.20 -26.06
N ALA A 435 -13.23 7.27 -27.38
CA ALA A 435 -12.08 6.80 -28.17
C ALA A 435 -10.72 7.38 -27.73
N PRO A 436 -10.55 8.70 -27.51
CA PRO A 436 -9.25 9.23 -27.09
C PRO A 436 -8.86 8.81 -25.67
N ILE A 437 -9.83 8.63 -24.77
CA ILE A 437 -9.57 8.18 -23.39
C ILE A 437 -9.08 6.72 -23.43
N LEU A 438 -9.76 5.86 -24.19
CA LEU A 438 -9.34 4.47 -24.35
C LEU A 438 -7.95 4.36 -24.98
N ALA A 439 -7.66 5.12 -26.04
CA ALA A 439 -6.34 5.10 -26.67
C ALA A 439 -5.23 5.47 -25.67
N ASN A 440 -5.43 6.53 -24.88
CA ASN A 440 -4.46 6.95 -23.86
C ASN A 440 -4.26 5.87 -22.77
N LEU A 441 -5.35 5.30 -22.26
CA LEU A 441 -5.28 4.27 -21.21
C LEU A 441 -4.60 2.98 -21.67
N VAL A 442 -4.69 2.66 -22.96
CA VAL A 442 -4.03 1.51 -23.56
C VAL A 442 -2.53 1.73 -23.73
N ASP A 443 -2.12 2.93 -24.13
CA ASP A 443 -0.71 3.28 -24.33
C ASP A 443 0.05 3.44 -23.00
N SER A 444 -0.65 3.78 -21.92
CA SER A 444 -0.09 3.84 -20.58
C SER A 444 0.04 2.43 -19.97
N ASN A 445 1.22 1.81 -20.02
CA ASN A 445 1.61 0.54 -19.33
C ASN A 445 0.49 -0.05 -18.46
N ALA A 446 -0.38 -0.86 -19.07
CA ALA A 446 -1.64 -1.29 -18.46
C ALA A 446 -1.37 -2.05 -17.16
N ASN A 447 -1.74 -1.46 -16.02
CA ASN A 447 -1.76 -2.14 -14.74
C ASN A 447 -3.11 -2.87 -14.54
N PHE A 448 -3.19 -3.71 -13.52
CA PHE A 448 -4.38 -4.49 -13.16
C PHE A 448 -5.70 -3.69 -13.15
N TYR A 449 -5.71 -2.52 -12.50
CA TYR A 449 -6.89 -1.68 -12.36
C TYR A 449 -7.33 -1.07 -13.70
N THR A 450 -6.36 -0.58 -14.48
CA THR A 450 -6.61 -0.05 -15.83
C THR A 450 -7.12 -1.14 -16.77
N GLY A 451 -6.55 -2.35 -16.68
CA GLY A 451 -7.02 -3.52 -17.41
C GLY A 451 -8.49 -3.85 -17.12
N ASN A 452 -8.85 -3.94 -15.83
CA ASN A 452 -10.24 -4.17 -15.40
C ASN A 452 -11.18 -3.09 -15.96
N ALA A 453 -10.79 -1.81 -15.86
CA ALA A 453 -11.62 -0.70 -16.31
C ALA A 453 -11.82 -0.68 -17.83
N ILE A 454 -10.75 -0.92 -18.60
CA ILE A 454 -10.82 -1.05 -20.06
C ILE A 454 -11.72 -2.22 -20.43
N PHE A 455 -11.56 -3.37 -19.78
CA PHE A 455 -12.41 -4.54 -20.02
C PHE A 455 -13.90 -4.21 -19.84
N LEU A 456 -14.27 -3.64 -18.68
CA LEU A 456 -15.66 -3.29 -18.39
C LEU A 456 -16.21 -2.23 -19.36
N ALA A 457 -15.40 -1.23 -19.69
CA ALA A 457 -15.76 -0.21 -20.66
C ALA A 457 -16.01 -0.83 -22.05
N CYS A 458 -15.10 -1.66 -22.55
CA CYS A 458 -15.22 -2.36 -23.82
C CYS A 458 -16.45 -3.26 -23.86
N GLN A 459 -16.75 -3.99 -22.77
CA GLN A 459 -17.95 -4.83 -22.68
C GLN A 459 -19.24 -4.00 -22.84
N ARG A 460 -19.33 -2.86 -22.16
CA ARG A 460 -20.47 -1.93 -22.27
C ARG A 460 -20.58 -1.31 -23.65
N LEU A 461 -19.46 -0.86 -24.22
CA LEU A 461 -19.42 -0.29 -25.57
C LEU A 461 -19.84 -1.32 -26.61
N ALA A 462 -19.39 -2.57 -26.50
CA ALA A 462 -19.80 -3.67 -27.37
C ALA A 462 -21.32 -3.89 -27.33
N ALA A 463 -21.90 -3.90 -26.13
CA ALA A 463 -23.35 -4.02 -25.95
C ALA A 463 -24.10 -2.84 -26.60
N MET A 464 -23.61 -1.62 -26.45
CA MET A 464 -24.19 -0.44 -27.09
C MET A 464 -24.11 -0.50 -28.63
N TYR A 465 -22.97 -0.88 -29.19
CA TYR A 465 -22.82 -1.04 -30.65
C TYR A 465 -23.74 -2.14 -31.19
N LYS A 466 -23.91 -3.27 -30.48
CA LYS A 466 -24.88 -4.33 -30.83
C LYS A 466 -26.31 -3.79 -30.82
N ALA A 467 -26.69 -3.06 -29.77
CA ALA A 467 -28.02 -2.45 -29.68
C ALA A 467 -28.29 -1.47 -30.84
N SER A 468 -27.31 -0.61 -31.16
CA SER A 468 -27.39 0.34 -32.28
C SER A 468 -27.50 -0.32 -33.66
N ALA A 469 -26.95 -1.53 -33.84
CA ALA A 469 -27.10 -2.29 -35.09
C ALA A 469 -28.52 -2.83 -35.32
N THR A 470 -29.32 -2.97 -34.26
CA THR A 470 -30.70 -3.53 -34.34
C THR A 470 -31.79 -2.49 -34.61
N GLN A 471 -31.50 -1.19 -34.48
CA GLN A 471 -32.43 -0.10 -34.79
C GLN A 471 -32.54 0.12 -36.32
N LYS A 472 -33.34 -0.72 -37.00
CA LYS A 472 -33.79 -0.42 -38.37
C LYS A 472 -34.85 0.68 -38.31
N SER A 473 -34.62 1.81 -39.00
CA SER A 473 -35.67 2.82 -39.19
C SER A 473 -36.81 2.21 -40.01
N ARG A 474 -37.94 1.93 -39.36
CA ARG A 474 -39.20 1.61 -40.07
C ARG A 474 -39.84 2.91 -40.53
N GLY A 475 -39.40 3.40 -41.69
CA GLY A 475 -40.15 4.39 -42.45
C GLY A 475 -41.29 3.70 -43.21
N TRP A 476 -42.53 4.13 -42.99
CA TRP A 476 -43.75 3.48 -43.49
C TRP A 476 -43.89 3.45 -45.03
N LEU A 477 -43.02 4.10 -45.81
CA LEU A 477 -43.19 4.25 -47.26
C LEU A 477 -41.92 4.18 -48.15
N CYS A 478 -40.80 3.59 -47.71
CA CYS A 478 -39.64 3.38 -48.60
C CYS A 478 -38.85 2.10 -48.29
N ASN A 479 -38.75 1.21 -49.30
CA ASN A 479 -38.17 -0.14 -49.22
C ASN A 479 -36.62 -0.21 -49.21
N ARG A 480 -35.94 0.82 -48.69
CA ARG A 480 -34.51 0.73 -48.34
C ARG A 480 -34.28 1.38 -46.99
N PRO A 481 -33.86 0.64 -45.95
CA PRO A 481 -33.43 1.29 -44.72
C PRO A 481 -32.24 2.18 -45.08
N VAL A 482 -32.38 3.49 -44.89
CA VAL A 482 -31.23 4.40 -44.87
C VAL A 482 -30.48 4.07 -43.59
N VAL A 483 -29.63 3.05 -43.65
CA VAL A 483 -28.70 2.73 -42.57
C VAL A 483 -27.69 3.87 -42.55
N SER A 484 -27.65 4.63 -41.46
CA SER A 484 -26.59 5.63 -41.30
C SER A 484 -25.24 4.92 -41.48
N THR A 485 -24.26 5.56 -42.13
CA THR A 485 -22.92 4.96 -42.30
C THR A 485 -22.32 4.49 -40.98
N TRP A 486 -22.74 5.12 -39.87
CA TRP A 486 -22.36 4.77 -38.52
C TRP A 486 -22.95 3.42 -38.04
N ALA A 487 -24.25 3.16 -38.31
CA ALA A 487 -24.88 1.87 -37.99
C ALA A 487 -24.33 0.70 -38.84
N MET A 488 -23.78 0.99 -40.03
CA MET A 488 -23.17 -0.02 -40.90
C MET A 488 -21.90 -0.64 -40.30
N TYR A 489 -21.10 0.13 -39.56
CA TYR A 489 -19.86 -0.36 -38.92
C TYR A 489 -20.07 -0.85 -37.48
N ALA A 490 -21.26 -0.68 -36.90
CA ALA A 490 -21.54 -1.05 -35.52
C ALA A 490 -21.28 -2.55 -35.22
N PRO A 491 -21.60 -3.51 -36.10
CA PRO A 491 -21.25 -4.93 -35.88
C PRO A 491 -19.74 -5.18 -35.82
N ALA A 492 -18.97 -4.54 -36.70
CA ALA A 492 -17.51 -4.65 -36.71
C ALA A 492 -16.91 -4.03 -35.43
N LYS A 493 -17.38 -2.84 -35.04
CA LYS A 493 -16.95 -2.18 -33.79
C LYS A 493 -17.34 -2.98 -32.56
N ALA A 494 -18.51 -3.60 -32.54
CA ALA A 494 -18.92 -4.50 -31.46
C ALA A 494 -18.01 -5.73 -31.38
N TRP A 495 -17.62 -6.32 -32.52
CA TRP A 495 -16.69 -7.44 -32.56
C TRP A 495 -15.30 -7.03 -32.07
N LEU A 496 -14.80 -5.87 -32.52
CA LEU A 496 -13.57 -5.25 -32.04
C LEU A 496 -13.59 -5.04 -30.50
N MET A 497 -14.67 -4.48 -29.95
CA MET A 497 -14.79 -4.30 -28.50
C MET A 497 -14.87 -5.64 -27.75
N ASN A 498 -15.52 -6.67 -28.31
CA ASN A 498 -15.53 -7.98 -27.67
C ASN A 498 -14.15 -8.64 -27.70
N LEU A 499 -13.33 -8.42 -28.73
CA LEU A 499 -11.96 -8.97 -28.78
C LEU A 499 -11.11 -8.51 -27.59
N PHE A 500 -11.27 -7.26 -27.15
CA PHE A 500 -10.64 -6.76 -25.92
C PHE A 500 -11.18 -7.43 -24.64
N THR A 501 -12.26 -8.20 -24.74
CA THR A 501 -12.89 -8.91 -23.62
C THR A 501 -12.83 -10.44 -23.73
N THR A 502 -12.36 -11.00 -24.85
CA THR A 502 -12.41 -12.46 -25.10
C THR A 502 -11.09 -13.19 -24.90
N ASN A 503 -9.97 -12.51 -24.65
CA ASN A 503 -8.71 -13.15 -24.23
C ASN A 503 -8.70 -13.56 -22.74
N GLN A 504 -9.87 -13.79 -22.15
CA GLN A 504 -10.06 -14.13 -20.73
C GLN A 504 -10.77 -15.49 -20.52
N PHE A 505 -10.67 -16.42 -21.47
CA PHE A 505 -11.09 -17.81 -21.28
C PHE A 505 -9.93 -18.77 -21.49
#